data_AF-A0A522DVM4-F1
#
_entry.id   AF-A0A522DVM4-F1
#
_cell.length_a   1.000
_cell.length_b   1.000
_cell.length_c   1.000
_cell.angle_alpha   90.00
_cell.angle_beta   90.00
_cell.angle_gamma   90.00
#
_symmetry.space_group_name_H-M   'P 1'
#
loop_
_entity.id
_entity.type
_entity.pdbx_description
1 polymer ?
#
loop_
_entity_poly.entity_id
_entity_poly.type
_entity_poly.pdbx_seq_one_letter_code
_entity_poly.pdbx_strand_id
1 'polypeptide(L)'
;MHIENDSAATNFNSRLSFKPLLDVLRRTLAHSSSEGSKKLYGGILTYADSNPELLEPIDDLSRLEPHREWLEMLLSTIFPPTISEQDSLYSAGIPFSFKTIYTSRLFQMLFIKPGTTEIKIQDNDTGGSIQQDMIM
;
A
#
# COMPACT_ATOMS: atom_id res chain seq x y z
N MET A 1 -27.15 37.57 -1.38
CA MET A 1 -27.50 36.14 -1.36
C MET A 1 -26.18 35.39 -1.20
N HIS A 2 -25.83 35.02 0.04
CA HIS A 2 -24.64 34.20 0.31
C HIS A 2 -24.95 32.79 -0.19
N ILE A 3 -24.16 32.31 -1.15
CA ILE A 3 -24.11 30.89 -1.46
C ILE A 3 -23.05 30.32 -0.52
N GLU A 4 -23.52 29.63 0.53
CA GLU A 4 -22.66 28.78 1.34
C GLU A 4 -22.14 27.65 0.45
N ASN A 5 -20.83 27.66 0.23
CA ASN A 5 -20.10 26.59 -0.42
C ASN A 5 -19.96 25.42 0.57
N ASP A 6 -21.03 24.67 0.77
CA ASP A 6 -21.02 23.46 1.60
C ASP A 6 -20.81 22.22 0.73
N SER A 7 -19.66 22.17 0.05
CA SER A 7 -19.08 20.88 -0.32
C SER A 7 -18.37 20.36 0.93
N ALA A 8 -19.11 19.76 1.85
CA ALA A 8 -18.53 19.03 2.97
C ALA A 8 -17.57 17.98 2.38
N ALA A 9 -16.27 18.31 2.36
CA ALA A 9 -15.26 17.44 1.79
C ALA A 9 -15.30 16.14 2.57
N THR A 10 -15.72 15.05 1.92
CA THR A 10 -15.79 13.74 2.55
C THR A 10 -14.39 13.37 3.03
N ASN A 11 -14.18 13.41 4.34
CA ASN A 11 -12.89 13.11 4.94
C ASN A 11 -12.77 11.59 5.14
N PHE A 12 -11.99 10.94 4.29
CA PHE A 12 -11.75 9.50 4.37
C PHE A 12 -10.57 9.21 5.30
N ASN A 13 -10.83 8.50 6.41
CA ASN A 13 -9.79 8.06 7.33
C ASN A 13 -9.32 6.63 7.00
N SER A 14 -8.55 6.48 5.93
CA SER A 14 -7.99 5.19 5.51
C SER A 14 -6.90 4.74 6.48
N ARG A 15 -7.05 3.53 7.05
CA ARG A 15 -6.09 2.89 7.97
C ARG A 15 -5.54 1.60 7.37
N LEU A 16 -4.28 1.30 7.59
CA LEU A 16 -3.65 0.06 7.13
C LEU A 16 -3.88 -1.08 8.14
N SER A 17 -4.23 -2.28 7.68
CA SER A 17 -4.28 -3.46 8.54
C SER A 17 -3.69 -4.68 7.82
N PHE A 18 -2.73 -5.33 8.47
CA PHE A 18 -2.15 -6.59 7.98
C PHE A 18 -2.95 -7.82 8.44
N LYS A 19 -3.84 -7.65 9.41
CA LYS A 19 -4.61 -8.75 10.01
C LYS A 19 -5.31 -9.64 8.97
N PRO A 20 -6.03 -9.10 7.95
CA PRO A 20 -6.68 -9.95 6.96
C PRO A 20 -5.70 -10.83 6.16
N LEU A 21 -4.53 -10.28 5.81
CA LEU A 21 -3.50 -11.01 5.07
C LEU A 21 -2.84 -12.08 5.95
N LEU A 22 -2.52 -11.74 7.20
CA LEU A 22 -1.98 -12.69 8.18
C LEU A 22 -2.96 -13.82 8.47
N ASP A 23 -4.26 -13.55 8.55
CA ASP A 23 -5.30 -14.56 8.78
C ASP A 23 -5.45 -15.49 7.58
N VAL A 24 -5.33 -14.97 6.34
CA VAL A 24 -5.24 -15.82 5.14
C VAL A 24 -4.00 -16.70 5.21
N LEU A 25 -2.82 -16.16 5.53
CA LEU A 25 -1.57 -16.92 5.62
C LEU A 25 -1.65 -18.01 6.70
N ARG A 26 -2.17 -17.70 7.89
CA ARG A 26 -2.39 -18.67 8.98
C ARG A 26 -3.25 -19.84 8.51
N ARG A 27 -4.39 -19.56 7.88
CA ARG A 27 -5.28 -20.61 7.34
C ARG A 27 -4.58 -21.46 6.29
N THR A 28 -3.88 -20.83 5.35
CA THR A 28 -3.12 -21.53 4.30
C THR A 28 -2.09 -22.49 4.90
N LEU A 29 -1.34 -22.06 5.91
CA LEU A 29 -0.33 -22.90 6.56
C LEU A 29 -0.93 -24.01 7.43
N ALA A 30 -2.05 -23.74 8.12
CA ALA A 30 -2.77 -24.74 8.91
C ALA A 30 -3.31 -25.89 8.05
N HIS A 31 -3.73 -25.60 6.81
CA HIS A 31 -4.21 -26.59 5.85
C HIS A 31 -3.10 -27.19 4.96
N SER A 32 -1.86 -26.70 5.08
CA SER A 32 -0.74 -27.18 4.27
C SER A 32 -0.12 -28.44 4.87
N SER A 33 0.05 -29.47 4.04
CA SER A 33 0.87 -30.64 4.35
C SER A 33 2.37 -30.40 4.08
N SER A 34 2.74 -29.26 3.48
CA SER A 34 4.11 -28.93 3.13
C SER A 34 4.87 -28.32 4.32
N GLU A 35 5.76 -29.11 4.92
CA GLU A 35 6.68 -28.64 5.96
C GLU A 35 7.61 -27.53 5.45
N GLY A 36 7.96 -27.55 4.15
CA GLY A 36 8.74 -26.49 3.51
C GLY A 36 8.02 -25.15 3.53
N SER A 37 6.72 -25.13 3.22
CA SER A 37 5.90 -23.91 3.24
C SER A 37 5.73 -23.38 4.66
N LYS A 38 5.51 -24.26 5.65
CA LYS A 38 5.45 -23.86 7.07
C LYS A 38 6.76 -23.24 7.53
N LYS A 39 7.90 -23.82 7.17
CA LYS A 39 9.22 -23.29 7.51
C LYS A 39 9.49 -21.96 6.82
N LEU A 40 9.12 -21.82 5.55
CA LEU A 40 9.37 -20.61 4.77
C LEU A 40 8.56 -19.41 5.28
N TYR A 41 7.28 -19.61 5.58
CA TYR A 41 6.38 -18.50 5.92
C TYR A 41 6.10 -18.36 7.43
N GLY A 42 6.43 -19.37 8.24
CA GLY A 42 6.16 -19.35 9.69
C GLY A 42 6.83 -18.19 10.41
N GLY A 43 8.03 -17.79 9.98
CA GLY A 43 8.74 -16.64 10.54
C GLY A 43 7.97 -15.32 10.41
N ILE A 44 7.18 -15.15 9.34
CA ILE A 44 6.36 -13.95 9.12
C ILE A 44 5.28 -13.84 10.21
N LEU A 45 4.64 -14.97 10.55
CA LEU A 45 3.62 -15.05 11.58
C LEU A 45 4.22 -14.85 12.97
N THR A 46 5.32 -15.56 13.29
CA THR A 46 6.00 -15.43 14.58
C THR A 46 6.45 -14.00 14.86
N TYR A 47 6.97 -13.31 13.85
CA TYR A 47 7.37 -11.90 13.98
C TYR A 47 6.15 -11.01 14.26
N ALA A 48 5.04 -11.20 13.52
CA ALA A 48 3.82 -10.43 13.76
C ALA A 48 3.23 -10.68 15.16
N ASP A 49 3.24 -11.92 15.63
CA ASP A 49 2.76 -12.28 16.98
C ASP A 49 3.63 -11.68 18.10
N SER A 50 4.92 -11.44 17.81
CA SER A 50 5.86 -10.80 18.75
C SER A 50 5.80 -9.26 18.74
N ASN A 51 5.14 -8.66 17.75
CA ASN A 51 5.01 -7.21 17.56
C ASN A 51 3.51 -6.85 17.45
N PRO A 52 2.78 -6.79 18.57
CA PRO A 52 1.32 -6.69 18.59
C PRO A 52 0.77 -5.44 17.87
N GLU A 53 1.57 -4.38 17.76
CA GLU A 53 1.25 -3.19 16.98
C GLU A 53 1.01 -3.46 15.49
N LEU A 54 1.57 -4.55 14.93
CA LEU A 54 1.34 -4.98 13.54
C LEU A 54 0.02 -5.72 13.36
N LEU A 55 -0.62 -6.13 14.46
CA LEU A 55 -1.91 -6.83 14.47
C LEU A 55 -3.09 -5.86 14.57
N GLU A 56 -2.82 -4.61 14.94
CA GLU A 56 -3.79 -3.52 15.03
C GLU A 56 -3.79 -2.65 13.77
N PRO A 57 -4.85 -1.86 13.51
CA PRO A 57 -4.83 -0.90 12.42
C PRO A 57 -3.77 0.19 12.65
N ILE A 58 -3.02 0.52 11.60
CA ILE A 58 -1.91 1.47 11.59
C ILE A 58 -2.36 2.78 10.93
N ASP A 59 -2.29 3.85 11.69
CA ASP A 59 -2.64 5.22 11.25
C ASP A 59 -1.44 5.99 10.68
N ASP A 60 -0.25 5.74 11.23
CA ASP A 60 0.99 6.40 10.83
C ASP A 60 1.94 5.37 10.21
N LEU A 61 2.19 5.51 8.91
CA LEU A 61 3.07 4.63 8.14
C LEU A 61 4.53 4.73 8.57
N SER A 62 4.94 5.81 9.25
CA SER A 62 6.31 5.92 9.78
C SER A 62 6.63 4.80 10.77
N ARG A 63 5.59 4.24 11.42
CA ARG A 63 5.70 3.09 12.31
C ARG A 63 6.10 1.80 11.61
N LEU A 64 6.04 1.74 10.28
CA LEU A 64 6.47 0.58 9.49
C LEU A 64 7.99 0.55 9.26
N GLU A 65 8.69 1.68 9.42
CA GLU A 65 10.14 1.74 9.15
C GLU A 65 10.96 0.69 9.93
N PRO A 66 10.72 0.46 11.23
CA PRO A 66 11.42 -0.59 11.98
C PRO A 66 11.09 -2.02 11.51
N HIS A 67 10.01 -2.21 10.75
CA HIS A 67 9.49 -3.51 10.31
C HIS A 67 9.60 -3.70 8.80
N ARG A 68 10.43 -2.90 8.12
CA ARG A 68 10.56 -2.90 6.64
C ARG A 68 10.89 -4.29 6.08
N GLU A 69 11.87 -4.98 6.65
CA GLU A 69 12.23 -6.34 6.21
C GLU A 69 11.07 -7.33 6.37
N TRP A 70 10.33 -7.23 7.48
CA TRP A 70 9.15 -8.06 7.69
C TRP A 70 8.04 -7.75 6.69
N LEU A 71 7.82 -6.47 6.38
CA LEU A 71 6.86 -6.03 5.39
C LEU A 71 7.20 -6.57 3.99
N GLU A 72 8.48 -6.52 3.61
CA GLU A 72 8.97 -7.10 2.35
C GLU A 72 8.75 -8.62 2.31
N MET A 73 9.06 -9.34 3.39
CA MET A 73 8.77 -10.78 3.48
C MET A 73 7.27 -11.07 3.34
N LEU A 74 6.42 -10.32 4.04
CA LEU A 74 4.97 -10.47 3.96
C LEU A 74 4.45 -10.20 2.54
N LEU A 75 4.90 -9.12 1.90
CA LEU A 75 4.45 -8.74 0.57
C LEU A 75 5.03 -9.63 -0.53
N SER A 76 6.16 -10.29 -0.31
CA SER A 76 6.68 -11.32 -1.22
C SER A 76 5.74 -12.51 -1.40
N THR A 77 4.79 -12.70 -0.48
CA THR A 77 3.71 -13.71 -0.62
C THR A 77 2.67 -13.32 -1.67
N ILE A 78 2.56 -12.02 -1.98
CA ILE A 78 1.64 -11.45 -2.98
C ILE A 78 2.38 -11.12 -4.28
N PHE A 79 3.59 -10.56 -4.16
CA PHE A 79 4.48 -10.20 -5.25
C PHE A 79 5.76 -11.04 -5.15
N PRO A 80 5.75 -12.28 -5.67
CA PRO A 80 6.91 -13.16 -5.59
C PRO A 80 8.19 -12.52 -6.12
N PRO A 81 9.36 -12.79 -5.51
CA PRO A 81 10.63 -12.23 -5.95
C PRO A 81 11.06 -12.75 -7.33
N THR A 82 10.40 -13.78 -7.85
CA THR A 82 10.58 -14.28 -9.22
C THR A 82 9.97 -13.35 -10.26
N ILE A 83 9.11 -12.41 -9.85
CA ILE A 83 8.58 -11.36 -10.71
C ILE A 83 9.66 -10.29 -10.88
N SER A 84 10.04 -9.97 -12.12
CA SER A 84 11.03 -8.93 -12.41
C SER A 84 10.56 -7.57 -11.87
N GLU A 85 11.23 -7.02 -10.86
CA GLU A 85 10.92 -5.67 -10.34
C GLU A 85 11.27 -4.55 -11.32
N GLN A 86 12.10 -4.86 -12.33
CA GLN A 86 12.54 -3.92 -13.37
C GLN A 86 11.52 -3.80 -14.49
N ASP A 87 10.79 -4.88 -14.78
CA ASP A 87 9.84 -4.95 -15.90
C ASP A 87 8.38 -4.96 -15.43
N SER A 88 8.14 -5.21 -14.15
CA SER A 88 6.79 -5.32 -13.59
C SER A 88 6.38 -4.03 -12.89
N LEU A 89 5.14 -3.61 -13.18
CA LEU A 89 4.55 -2.40 -12.61
C LEU A 89 3.48 -2.78 -11.59
N TYR A 90 3.79 -2.65 -10.31
CA TYR A 90 2.83 -2.88 -9.23
C TYR A 90 3.11 -1.97 -8.02
N SER A 91 2.05 -1.72 -7.25
CA SER A 91 2.13 -1.01 -5.98
C SER A 91 0.99 -1.42 -5.05
N ALA A 92 1.23 -1.29 -3.75
CA ALA A 92 0.22 -1.34 -2.71
C ALA A 92 -0.01 0.09 -2.21
N GLY A 93 -1.14 0.67 -2.57
CA GLY A 93 -1.54 2.04 -2.22
C GLY A 93 -2.51 2.10 -1.05
N ILE A 94 -2.61 3.26 -0.41
CA ILE A 94 -3.65 3.54 0.58
C ILE A 94 -4.84 4.19 -0.13
N PRO A 95 -6.05 3.60 -0.07
CA PRO A 95 -7.24 4.15 -0.70
C PRO A 95 -7.51 5.61 -0.31
N PHE A 96 -8.04 6.41 -1.25
CA PHE A 96 -8.37 7.82 -1.04
C PHE A 96 -7.17 8.69 -0.60
N SER A 97 -5.96 8.23 -0.90
CA SER A 97 -4.73 8.98 -0.70
C SER A 97 -3.81 8.76 -1.90
N PHE A 98 -2.77 9.59 -1.99
CA PHE A 98 -1.71 9.43 -2.99
C PHE A 98 -0.45 8.86 -2.36
N LYS A 99 -0.60 7.98 -1.35
CA LYS A 99 0.51 7.35 -0.64
C LYS A 99 0.57 5.86 -0.94
N THR A 100 1.78 5.33 -1.04
CA THR A 100 2.05 3.89 -1.17
C THR A 100 2.70 3.32 0.10
N ILE A 101 2.50 2.02 0.30
CA ILE A 101 3.14 1.24 1.37
C ILE A 101 4.29 0.42 0.79
N TYR A 102 4.15 -0.02 -0.46
CA TYR A 102 5.14 -0.82 -1.17
C TYR A 102 4.97 -0.67 -2.68
N THR A 103 6.06 -0.79 -3.43
CA THR A 103 6.10 -0.56 -4.88
C THR A 103 7.19 -1.41 -5.51
N SER A 104 6.98 -1.83 -6.75
CA SER A 104 8.10 -2.32 -7.57
C SER A 104 9.11 -1.20 -7.84
N ARG A 105 10.34 -1.56 -8.18
CA ARG A 105 11.39 -0.59 -8.56
C ARG A 105 10.97 0.29 -9.73
N LEU A 106 10.36 -0.29 -10.77
CA LEU A 106 9.86 0.46 -11.92
C LEU A 106 8.77 1.45 -11.51
N PHE A 107 7.82 1.04 -10.66
CA PHE A 107 6.76 1.94 -10.17
C PHE A 107 7.34 3.11 -9.36
N GLN A 108 8.30 2.82 -8.47
CA GLN A 108 8.99 3.83 -7.66
C GLN A 108 9.65 4.89 -8.56
N MET A 109 10.38 4.46 -9.59
CA MET A 109 11.09 5.37 -10.50
C MET A 109 10.14 6.29 -11.28
N LEU A 110 9.06 5.71 -11.83
CA LEU A 110 8.14 6.44 -12.69
C LEU A 110 7.21 7.36 -11.89
N PHE A 111 6.64 6.85 -10.80
CA PHE A 111 5.46 7.44 -10.19
C PHE A 111 5.68 7.98 -8.77
N ILE A 112 6.77 7.67 -8.07
CA ILE A 112 6.95 8.15 -6.68
C ILE A 112 7.90 9.34 -6.61
N LYS A 113 7.56 10.36 -5.82
CA LYS A 113 8.44 11.52 -5.58
C LYS A 113 9.72 11.04 -4.87
N PRO A 114 10.92 11.47 -5.30
CA PRO A 114 12.19 11.00 -4.73
C PRO A 114 12.23 11.14 -3.20
N GLY A 115 12.60 10.06 -2.51
CA GLY A 115 12.73 10.04 -1.05
C GLY A 115 11.43 10.02 -0.26
N THR A 116 10.28 9.80 -0.91
CA THR A 116 8.96 9.75 -0.25
C THR A 116 8.19 8.49 -0.64
N THR A 117 6.98 8.35 -0.09
CA THR A 117 5.96 7.37 -0.51
C THR A 117 4.81 8.01 -1.28
N GLU A 118 4.97 9.26 -1.71
CA GLU A 118 3.92 10.02 -2.40
C GLU A 118 3.98 9.82 -3.91
N ILE A 119 2.81 9.51 -4.49
CA ILE A 119 2.62 9.44 -5.92
C ILE A 119 2.70 10.85 -6.52
N LYS A 120 3.51 10.98 -7.57
CA LYS A 120 3.59 12.15 -8.44
C LYS A 120 2.27 12.29 -9.19
N ILE A 121 1.46 13.26 -8.78
CA ILE A 121 0.31 13.71 -9.57
C ILE A 121 0.83 14.85 -10.44
N GLN A 122 0.65 14.73 -11.75
CA GLN A 122 0.83 15.88 -12.63
C GLN A 122 -0.38 16.77 -12.43
N ASP A 123 -0.15 18.05 -12.12
CA ASP A 123 -1.19 19.07 -12.23
C ASP A 123 -1.54 19.17 -13.71
N ASN A 124 -2.52 18.37 -14.14
CA ASN A 124 -3.16 18.63 -15.41
C ASN A 124 -3.99 19.89 -15.18
N ASP A 125 -3.71 20.93 -15.95
CA ASP A 125 -4.42 22.21 -16.01
C ASP A 125 -5.86 22.04 -16.56
N THR A 126 -6.52 20.94 -16.20
CA THR A 126 -7.82 20.49 -16.74
C THR A 126 -8.92 21.50 -16.43
N GLY A 127 -8.75 22.33 -15.39
CA GLY A 127 -9.66 23.45 -15.12
C GLY A 127 -9.58 24.57 -16.16
N GLY A 128 -8.40 24.81 -16.76
CA GLY A 128 -8.20 25.86 -17.77
C GLY A 128 -8.70 25.47 -19.16
N SER A 129 -8.58 24.20 -19.54
CA SER A 129 -9.00 23.72 -20.87
C SER A 129 -10.52 23.58 -21.02
N ILE A 130 -11.27 23.36 -19.93
CA ILE A 130 -12.74 23.25 -19.99
C ILE A 130 -13.39 24.60 -20.34
N GLN A 131 -12.80 25.72 -19.94
CA GLN A 131 -13.31 27.05 -20.33
C GLN A 131 -13.06 27.34 -21.81
N GLN A 132 -12.02 26.77 -22.41
CA GLN A 132 -11.71 26.99 -23.82
C GLN A 132 -12.66 26.21 -24.75
N ASP A 133 -13.13 25.04 -24.31
CA ASP A 133 -14.09 24.20 -25.06
C ASP A 133 -15.56 24.64 -24.89
N MET A 134 -15.87 25.50 -23.90
CA MET A 134 -17.22 26.09 -23.74
C MET A 134 -17.47 27.34 -24.59
N ILE A 135 -16.46 27.81 -25.34
CA ILE A 135 -16.54 29.03 -26.18
C ILE A 135 -16.45 28.68 -27.69
N MET A 136 -16.54 27.39 -28.05
CA MET A 136 -16.84 26.93 -29.42
C MET A 136 -18.27 26.40 -29.52
#